data_AF-A0A1Q8TR26-F1
#
_entry.id   AF-A0A1Q8TR26-F1
#
_cell.length_a   1.000
_cell.length_b   1.000
_cell.length_c   1.000
_cell.angle_alpha   90.00
_cell.angle_beta   90.00
_cell.angle_gamma   90.00
#
_symmetry.space_group_name_H-M   'P 1'
#
loop_
_entity.id
_entity.type
_entity.pdbx_description
1 polymer ?
#
loop_
_entity_poly.entity_id
_entity_poly.type
_entity_poly.pdbx_seq_one_letter_code
_entity_poly.pdbx_strand_id
1 'polypeptide(L)'
;MNRQSFGPPSTRAEERAWRAAGLLVDIAGRALPATVRPCAFCDGADIGDTCPASLICPTCKAAPRQRCRRPSGHTAEQWHIGRVRAADLEDQRREEDGDTTLPARWADTQPAPTPSRGT
;
A
#
# COMPACT_ATOMS: atom_id res chain seq x y z
N MET A 1 4.58 3.34 17.65
CA MET A 1 3.63 3.29 16.53
C MET A 1 2.82 2.00 16.60
N ASN A 2 1.53 2.04 16.29
CA ASN A 2 0.73 0.81 16.17
C ASN A 2 1.19 -0.02 14.96
N ARG A 3 0.97 -1.34 15.04
CA ARG A 3 1.12 -2.29 13.94
C ARG A 3 -0.24 -2.93 13.65
N GLN A 4 -0.44 -3.39 12.43
CA GLN A 4 -1.63 -4.20 12.12
C GLN A 4 -1.59 -5.46 13.00
N SER A 5 -2.75 -5.84 13.53
CA SER A 5 -2.87 -7.00 14.41
C SER A 5 -2.75 -8.34 13.67
N PHE A 6 -2.66 -8.32 12.33
CA PHE A 6 -2.60 -9.51 11.49
C PHE A 6 -1.60 -9.34 10.35
N GLY A 7 -1.30 -10.42 9.63
CA GLY A 7 -0.50 -10.38 8.40
C GLY A 7 -1.23 -9.70 7.24
N PRO A 8 -0.52 -9.39 6.13
CA PRO A 8 -1.12 -8.76 4.96
C PRO A 8 -2.23 -9.63 4.37
N PRO A 9 -3.31 -9.02 3.82
CA PRO A 9 -4.34 -9.77 3.12
C PRO A 9 -3.75 -10.44 1.88
N SER A 10 -4.19 -11.67 1.62
CA SER A 10 -3.78 -12.47 0.48
C SER A 10 -4.48 -12.04 -0.81
N THR A 11 -5.60 -11.32 -0.70
CA THR A 11 -6.37 -10.81 -1.85
C THR A 11 -6.95 -9.42 -1.62
N ARG A 12 -7.26 -8.69 -2.70
CA ARG A 12 -7.97 -7.40 -2.59
C ARG A 12 -9.40 -7.49 -2.08
N ALA A 13 -10.06 -8.63 -2.28
CA ALA A 13 -11.41 -8.84 -1.76
C ALA A 13 -11.36 -8.94 -0.22
N GLU A 14 -10.35 -9.64 0.27
CA GLU A 14 -10.06 -9.77 1.70
C GLU A 14 -9.66 -8.42 2.32
N GLU A 15 -8.75 -7.66 1.69
CA GLU A 15 -8.41 -6.31 2.16
C GLU A 15 -9.67 -5.42 2.29
N ARG A 16 -10.52 -5.42 1.27
CA ARG A 16 -11.78 -4.65 1.29
C ARG A 16 -12.71 -5.10 2.41
N ALA A 17 -12.83 -6.40 2.63
CA ALA A 17 -13.62 -6.93 3.75
C ALA A 17 -13.05 -6.49 5.10
N TRP A 18 -11.73 -6.48 5.27
CA TRP A 18 -11.09 -6.05 6.51
C TRP A 18 -11.23 -4.55 6.75
N ARG A 19 -11.10 -3.71 5.71
CA ARG A 19 -11.43 -2.28 5.81
C ARG A 19 -12.88 -2.06 6.20
N ALA A 20 -13.82 -2.76 5.55
CA ALA A 20 -15.25 -2.65 5.86
C ALA A 20 -15.58 -3.10 7.29
N ALA A 21 -14.84 -4.08 7.82
CA ALA A 21 -14.96 -4.55 9.19
C ALA A 21 -14.18 -3.71 10.22
N GLY A 22 -13.45 -2.67 9.80
CA GLY A 22 -12.65 -1.83 10.69
C GLY A 22 -11.42 -2.54 11.29
N LEU A 23 -10.95 -3.61 10.65
CA LEU A 23 -9.82 -4.43 11.14
C LEU A 23 -8.45 -3.84 10.79
N LEU A 24 -8.39 -2.95 9.80
CA LEU A 24 -7.15 -2.25 9.42
C LEU A 24 -7.10 -0.89 10.10
N VAL A 25 -5.94 -0.55 10.67
CA VAL A 25 -5.73 0.72 11.40
C VAL A 25 -4.60 1.56 10.84
N ASP A 26 -4.58 2.85 11.16
CA ASP A 26 -3.45 3.75 10.97
C ASP A 26 -2.45 3.65 12.15
N ILE A 27 -1.33 4.39 12.05
CA ILE A 27 -0.29 4.44 13.09
C ILE A 27 -0.86 4.92 14.44
N ALA A 28 -1.89 5.76 14.45
CA ALA A 28 -2.58 6.21 15.66
C ALA A 28 -3.59 5.19 16.21
N GLY A 29 -3.84 4.08 15.52
CA GLY A 29 -4.79 3.05 15.92
C GLY A 29 -6.24 3.36 15.50
N ARG A 30 -6.46 4.35 14.64
CA ARG A 30 -7.78 4.65 14.08
C ARG A 30 -8.05 3.71 12.92
N ALA A 31 -9.28 3.21 12.81
CA ALA A 31 -9.68 2.37 11.70
C ALA A 31 -9.50 3.11 10.36
N LEU A 32 -8.92 2.43 9.38
CA LEU A 32 -8.80 2.95 8.03
C LEU A 32 -10.20 3.07 7.38
N PRO A 33 -10.39 3.98 6.42
CA PRO A 33 -11.65 4.14 5.72
C PRO A 33 -12.11 2.83 5.07
N ALA A 34 -13.39 2.47 5.28
CA ALA A 34 -14.03 1.29 4.69
C ALA A 34 -14.03 1.32 3.15
N THR A 35 -14.05 2.53 2.58
CA THR A 35 -13.96 2.75 1.14
C THR A 35 -12.79 3.67 0.83
N VAL A 36 -11.94 3.23 -0.10
CA VAL A 36 -10.88 4.04 -0.66
C VAL A 36 -11.09 4.07 -2.15
N ARG A 37 -11.01 5.25 -2.75
CA ARG A 37 -11.15 5.37 -4.21
C ARG A 37 -9.90 4.73 -4.85
N PRO A 38 -10.05 3.66 -5.65
CA PRO A 38 -8.89 2.99 -6.21
C PRO A 38 -8.10 3.96 -7.08
N CYS A 39 -6.79 4.01 -6.88
CA CYS A 39 -5.92 4.84 -7.68
C CYS A 39 -5.89 4.29 -9.11
N ALA A 40 -6.22 5.10 -10.12
CA ALA A 40 -6.25 4.67 -11.53
C ALA A 40 -4.89 4.19 -12.09
N PHE A 41 -3.80 4.33 -11.32
CA PHE A 41 -2.45 3.94 -11.73
C PHE A 41 -1.96 2.65 -11.07
N CYS A 42 -2.20 2.45 -9.77
CA CYS A 42 -1.88 1.19 -9.10
C CYS A 42 -3.10 0.28 -8.89
N ASP A 43 -4.29 0.72 -9.32
CA ASP A 43 -5.60 0.08 -9.08
C ASP A 43 -5.89 -0.19 -7.59
N GLY A 44 -5.20 0.48 -6.67
CA GLY A 44 -5.25 0.15 -5.25
C GLY A 44 -4.56 -1.18 -4.92
N ALA A 45 -3.51 -1.57 -5.67
CA ALA A 45 -2.69 -2.75 -5.38
C ALA A 45 -1.81 -2.60 -4.15
N ASP A 46 -1.64 -1.36 -3.68
CA ASP A 46 -0.74 -1.04 -2.59
C ASP A 46 -1.55 -0.57 -1.38
N ILE A 47 -1.26 -1.18 -0.24
CA ILE A 47 -1.76 -0.76 1.07
C ILE A 47 -0.80 0.27 1.67
N GLY A 48 0.40 0.43 1.08
CA GLY A 48 1.27 1.58 1.28
C GLY A 48 0.57 2.87 0.86
N ASP A 49 0.81 3.92 1.64
CA ASP A 49 0.08 5.18 1.52
C ASP A 49 0.65 6.02 0.37
N THR A 50 1.96 5.92 0.16
CA THR A 50 2.61 6.57 -0.96
C THR A 50 2.41 5.76 -2.23
N CYS A 51 1.49 6.20 -3.09
CA CYS A 51 1.30 5.59 -4.39
C CYS A 51 2.60 5.62 -5.22
N PRO A 52 3.15 4.49 -5.72
CA PRO A 52 4.36 4.51 -6.55
C PRO A 52 4.24 5.39 -7.80
N ALA A 53 3.01 5.58 -8.30
CA ALA A 53 2.73 6.46 -9.43
C ALA A 53 2.88 7.96 -9.10
N SER A 54 2.87 8.38 -7.83
CA SER A 54 3.10 9.80 -7.47
C SER A 54 4.59 10.18 -7.56
N LEU A 55 5.49 9.20 -7.59
CA LEU A 55 6.94 9.41 -7.60
C LEU A 55 7.54 9.32 -9.00
N ILE A 56 8.71 9.92 -9.22
CA ILE A 56 9.51 9.68 -10.42
C ILE A 56 10.12 8.27 -10.36
N CYS A 57 10.09 7.52 -11.46
CA CYS A 57 10.72 6.21 -11.50
C CYS A 57 12.26 6.35 -11.51
N PRO A 58 13.00 5.84 -10.51
CA PRO A 58 14.47 5.99 -10.49
C PRO A 58 15.14 5.21 -11.64
N THR A 59 14.53 4.12 -12.09
CA THR A 59 15.05 3.21 -13.14
C THR A 59 14.90 3.76 -14.55
N CYS A 60 13.73 4.28 -14.92
CA CYS A 60 13.45 4.74 -16.30
C CYS A 60 13.11 6.23 -16.41
N LYS A 61 13.18 6.97 -15.30
CA LYS A 61 12.88 8.41 -15.21
C LYS A 61 11.46 8.80 -15.65
N ALA A 62 10.55 7.83 -15.79
CA ALA A 62 9.13 8.10 -16.01
C ALA A 62 8.60 9.04 -14.94
N ALA A 63 7.91 10.10 -15.36
CA ALA A 63 7.38 11.12 -14.47
C ALA A 63 6.26 10.56 -13.58
N PRO A 64 5.83 11.31 -12.55
CA PRO A 64 4.61 11.00 -11.82
C PRO A 64 3.44 10.79 -12.79
N ARG A 65 2.58 9.82 -12.47
CA ARG A 65 1.39 9.42 -13.24
C ARG A 65 1.69 8.87 -14.64
N GLN A 66 2.95 8.56 -14.94
CA GLN A 66 3.32 7.83 -16.15
C GLN A 66 3.73 6.39 -15.80
N ARG A 67 3.28 5.44 -16.62
CA ARG A 67 3.71 4.04 -16.52
C ARG A 67 5.22 3.93 -16.79
N CYS A 68 5.85 2.95 -16.15
CA CYS A 68 7.26 2.63 -16.42
C CYS A 68 7.45 2.22 -17.88
N ARG A 69 8.66 2.42 -18.40
CA ARG A 69 9.05 2.01 -19.76
C ARG A 69 10.17 0.99 -19.71
N ARG A 70 10.07 -0.04 -20.54
CA ARG A 70 11.15 -1.02 -20.78
C ARG A 70 12.31 -0.33 -21.51
N PRO A 71 13.53 -0.89 -21.49
CA PRO A 71 14.67 -0.35 -22.25
C PRO A 71 14.40 -0.16 -23.75
N SER A 72 13.51 -0.98 -24.33
CA SER A 72 13.02 -0.84 -25.71
C SER A 72 12.10 0.36 -25.96
N GLY A 73 11.74 1.13 -24.93
CA GLY A 73 10.85 2.28 -25.02
C GLY A 73 9.36 1.95 -24.84
N HIS A 74 8.96 0.67 -24.95
CA HIS A 74 7.58 0.24 -24.73
C HIS A 74 7.15 0.35 -23.26
N THR A 75 5.85 0.51 -23.03
CA THR A 75 5.25 0.51 -21.69
C THR A 75 5.54 -0.82 -20.98
N ALA A 76 6.01 -0.73 -19.73
CA ALA A 76 6.15 -1.88 -18.84
C ALA A 76 4.77 -2.24 -18.27
N GLU A 77 4.46 -3.54 -18.23
CA GLU A 77 3.21 -4.05 -17.66
C GLU A 77 3.16 -3.83 -16.15
N GLN A 78 4.33 -3.95 -15.50
CA GLN A 78 4.50 -3.77 -14.06
C GLN A 78 5.34 -2.53 -13.76
N TRP A 79 5.20 -2.01 -12.54
CA TRP A 79 6.11 -1.00 -12.01
C TRP A 79 7.52 -1.58 -11.88
N HIS A 80 8.54 -0.77 -12.14
CA HIS A 80 9.90 -1.17 -11.79
C HIS A 80 10.04 -1.27 -10.27
N ILE A 81 10.73 -2.32 -9.81
CA ILE A 81 11.02 -2.57 -8.39
C ILE A 81 11.61 -1.33 -7.72
N GLY A 82 12.48 -0.59 -8.41
CA GLY A 82 13.07 0.64 -7.87
C GLY A 82 12.05 1.74 -7.57
N ARG A 83 10.93 1.82 -8.31
CA ARG A 83 9.85 2.79 -8.05
C ARG A 83 8.98 2.36 -6.88
N VAL A 84 8.73 1.05 -6.73
CA VAL A 84 8.02 0.49 -5.57
C VAL A 84 8.83 0.73 -4.30
N ARG A 85 10.12 0.39 -4.30
CA ARG A 85 11.01 0.65 -3.16
C ARG A 85 11.11 2.14 -2.79
N ALA A 86 11.04 3.03 -3.77
CA ALA A 86 11.04 4.47 -3.50
C ALA A 86 9.77 4.92 -2.76
N ALA A 87 8.63 4.30 -3.04
CA ALA A 87 7.40 4.53 -2.29
C ALA A 87 7.50 4.00 -0.86
N ASP A 88 8.04 2.79 -0.67
CA ASP A 88 8.26 2.21 0.66
C ASP A 88 9.18 3.09 1.53
N LEU A 89 10.23 3.66 0.93
CA LEU A 89 11.15 4.57 1.60
C LEU A 89 10.50 5.91 1.98
N GLU A 90 9.60 6.42 1.14
CA GLU A 90 8.85 7.65 1.47
C GLU A 90 7.86 7.40 2.61
N ASP A 91 7.19 6.25 2.62
CA ASP A 91 6.34 5.86 3.75
C ASP A 91 7.16 5.71 5.05
N GLN A 92 8.38 5.15 4.96
CA GLN A 92 9.30 5.10 6.11
C GLN A 92 9.66 6.49 6.62
N ARG A 93 10.04 7.40 5.72
CA ARG A 93 10.41 8.78 6.06
C ARG A 93 9.24 9.51 6.74
N ARG A 94 8.02 9.37 6.21
CA ARG A 94 6.81 9.95 6.81
C ARG A 94 6.52 9.38 8.20
N GLU A 95 6.72 8.08 8.40
CA GLU A 95 6.59 7.45 9.72
C GLU A 95 7.62 7.99 10.72
N GLU A 96 8.88 8.12 10.30
CA GLU A 96 9.97 8.68 11.11
C GLU A 96 9.71 10.16 11.48
N ASP A 97 9.09 10.93 10.58
CA ASP A 97 8.62 12.30 10.83
C ASP A 97 7.39 12.37 11.76
N GLY A 98 6.82 11.22 12.15
CA GLY A 98 5.67 11.15 13.05
C GLY A 98 4.32 11.37 12.36
N ASP A 99 4.23 11.15 11.04
CA ASP A 99 2.96 11.21 10.32
C ASP A 99 2.03 10.08 10.76
N THR A 100 1.07 10.42 11.62
CA THR A 100 0.08 9.48 12.16
C THR A 100 -1.05 9.12 11.19
N THR A 101 -1.09 9.73 10.00
CA THR A 101 -2.11 9.44 8.99
C THR A 101 -1.81 8.17 8.19
N LEU A 102 -0.57 7.68 8.26
CA LEU A 102 -0.14 6.47 7.57
C LEU A 102 -0.86 5.22 8.10
N PRO A 103 -1.25 4.27 7.24
CA PRO A 103 -1.56 2.90 7.62
C PRO A 103 -0.49 2.32 8.53
N ALA A 104 -0.91 1.66 9.61
CA ALA A 104 0.02 0.91 10.42
C ALA A 104 0.68 -0.18 9.56
N ARG A 105 2.00 -0.36 9.71
CA ARG A 105 2.72 -1.45 9.05
C ARG A 105 2.25 -2.81 9.58
N TRP A 106 2.37 -3.84 8.75
CA TRP A 106 2.15 -5.22 9.17
C TRP A 106 3.10 -5.59 10.32
N ALA A 107 2.64 -6.48 11.20
CA ALA A 107 3.53 -7.16 12.13
C ALA A 107 4.42 -8.13 11.34
N ASP A 108 5.71 -8.19 11.67
CA ASP A 108 6.68 -9.04 10.96
C ASP A 108 6.36 -10.56 11.04
N THR A 109 5.43 -10.96 11.94
CA THR A 109 5.22 -12.38 12.29
C THR A 109 3.79 -12.72 12.74
N GLN A 110 2.73 -12.42 11.97
CA GLN A 110 1.42 -13.06 12.22
C GLN A 110 0.71 -13.53 10.94
N PRO A 111 0.09 -14.72 10.96
CA PRO A 111 -0.73 -15.20 9.85
C PRO A 111 -1.96 -14.30 9.63
N ALA A 112 -2.54 -14.37 8.43
CA ALA A 112 -3.80 -13.69 8.11
C ALA A 112 -4.90 -14.09 9.12
N PRO A 113 -5.76 -13.15 9.55
CA PRO A 113 -6.93 -13.47 10.36
C PRO A 113 -7.85 -14.42 9.58
N THR A 114 -8.36 -15.44 10.24
CA THR A 114 -9.43 -16.26 9.69
C THR A 114 -10.72 -15.45 9.71
N PRO A 115 -11.43 -15.28 8.58
CA PRO A 115 -12.71 -14.58 8.60
C PRO A 115 -13.69 -15.37 9.48
N SER A 116 -14.18 -14.72 10.54
CA SER A 116 -15.19 -15.30 11.41
C SER A 116 -16.46 -15.55 10.60
N ARG A 117 -16.78 -16.83 10.37
CA ARG A 117 -18.02 -17.26 9.76
C ARG A 117 -19.15 -17.00 10.77
N GLY A 118 -19.74 -15.79 10.70
CA GLY A 118 -20.95 -15.47 11.45
C GLY A 118 -22.02 -16.50 11.13
N THR A 119 -22.57 -17.10 12.19
CA THR A 119 -23.77 -17.95 12.16
C THR A 119 -24.94 -17.13 12.69
#